data_AF-A0AAW1NWB5-F1
#
_entry.id   AF-A0AAW1NWB5-F1
#
_cell.length_a   1.000
_cell.length_b   1.000
_cell.length_c   1.000
_cell.angle_alpha   90.00
_cell.angle_beta   90.00
_cell.angle_gamma   90.00
#
_symmetry.space_group_name_H-M   'P 1'
#
loop_
_entity.id
_entity.type
_entity.pdbx_description
1 polymer ?
#
loop_
_entity_poly.entity_id
_entity_poly.type
_entity_poly.pdbx_seq_one_letter_code
_entity_poly.pdbx_strand_id
1 'polypeptide(L)'
;MRLTTDCSSIWAVIAATSPFWFNYRHAANALALYHTLKRLCVPDSHIILMLADDAACNSRSPQRPSVFYHPNHMLDLIEDDIQVDYRGNDVTVASFLEVLTGKHSPAVPRSKRIFPDDGSNVLVFATGHGGEDFLKFNDREDLTSQQLADALDNMHSSRRYNQVLLIVDTCQAASLFSKVVVPNVFSIGSSKAGESSYSHFPDMQLGVAVVDRFSFFLFEFLERVQPASRLTLQHLLNDLRQQPLSSTGDR
;
A
#
# COMPACT_ATOMS: atom_id res chain seq x y z
N MET A 1 -12.31 -10.81 -9.94
CA MET A 1 -11.34 -9.92 -10.60
C MET A 1 -10.16 -10.77 -11.08
N ARG A 2 -9.86 -10.76 -12.38
CA ARG A 2 -8.60 -11.29 -12.91
C ARG A 2 -7.53 -10.21 -12.70
N LEU A 3 -6.30 -10.59 -12.41
CA LEU A 3 -5.17 -9.67 -12.51
C LEU A 3 -4.93 -9.48 -14.01
N THR A 4 -5.37 -8.35 -14.59
CA THR A 4 -5.54 -8.17 -16.05
C THR A 4 -4.22 -7.88 -16.77
N THR A 5 -4.15 -8.27 -18.05
CA THR A 5 -3.03 -8.07 -18.98
C THR A 5 -2.90 -6.66 -19.56
N ASP A 6 -3.89 -5.78 -19.35
CA ASP A 6 -3.83 -4.38 -19.80
C ASP A 6 -3.42 -3.46 -18.64
N CYS A 7 -2.12 -3.32 -18.48
CA CYS A 7 -1.49 -2.54 -17.42
C CYS A 7 -1.71 -1.03 -17.62
N SER A 8 -2.10 -0.59 -18.83
CA SER A 8 -2.41 0.81 -19.11
C SER A 8 -3.73 1.27 -18.47
N SER A 9 -4.57 0.34 -18.02
CA SER A 9 -5.82 0.65 -17.30
C SER A 9 -5.67 0.66 -15.77
N ILE A 10 -4.51 0.28 -15.24
CA ILE A 10 -4.28 0.16 -13.80
C ILE A 10 -3.68 1.46 -13.28
N TRP A 11 -4.26 1.98 -12.21
CA TRP A 11 -3.72 3.07 -11.39
C TRP A 11 -3.44 2.55 -9.98
N ALA A 12 -2.40 3.04 -9.33
CA ALA A 12 -2.05 2.64 -7.98
C ALA A 12 -1.74 3.84 -7.07
N VAL A 13 -2.19 3.74 -5.82
CA VAL A 13 -1.82 4.66 -4.74
C VAL A 13 -1.25 3.81 -3.61
N ILE A 14 0.02 3.99 -3.31
CA ILE A 14 0.79 3.22 -2.33
C ILE A 14 1.24 4.18 -1.22
N ALA A 15 0.89 3.89 0.02
CA ALA A 15 1.25 4.75 1.16
C ALA A 15 1.89 3.96 2.31
N ALA A 16 3.15 4.27 2.62
CA ALA A 16 3.77 3.97 3.90
C ALA A 16 3.57 5.17 4.83
N THR A 17 2.70 5.04 5.82
CA THR A 17 2.16 6.19 6.56
C THR A 17 2.93 6.50 7.84
N SER A 18 3.82 5.61 8.27
CA SER A 18 4.51 5.74 9.56
C SER A 18 5.92 6.30 9.39
N PRO A 19 6.30 7.35 10.15
CA PRO A 19 7.64 7.89 10.14
C PRO A 19 8.57 7.08 11.06
N PHE A 20 9.86 7.42 11.06
CA PHE A 20 10.91 6.92 11.94
C PHE A 20 11.47 5.52 11.64
N TRP A 21 12.75 5.34 12.00
CA TRP A 21 13.54 4.12 11.75
C TRP A 21 12.89 2.83 12.28
N PHE A 22 12.27 2.85 13.45
CA PHE A 22 11.66 1.63 14.02
C PHE A 22 10.44 1.13 13.22
N ASN A 23 9.95 1.94 12.27
CA ASN A 23 8.89 1.62 11.33
C ASN A 23 9.39 1.30 9.93
N TYR A 24 10.70 1.04 9.77
CA TYR A 24 11.37 0.70 8.51
C TYR A 24 10.54 -0.21 7.59
N ARG A 25 9.98 -1.29 8.14
CA ARG A 25 9.14 -2.25 7.42
C ARG A 25 8.00 -1.64 6.62
N HIS A 26 7.37 -0.56 7.08
CA HIS A 26 6.26 0.05 6.33
C HIS A 26 6.76 0.66 5.02
N ALA A 27 7.93 1.32 5.04
CA ALA A 27 8.56 1.83 3.81
C ALA A 27 8.99 0.67 2.89
N ALA A 28 9.59 -0.38 3.46
CA ALA A 28 9.96 -1.58 2.70
C ALA A 28 8.75 -2.28 2.05
N ASN A 29 7.63 -2.41 2.76
CA ASN A 29 6.39 -2.98 2.22
C ASN A 29 5.88 -2.16 1.01
N ALA A 30 5.82 -0.84 1.14
CA ALA A 30 5.37 0.04 0.06
C ALA A 30 6.28 -0.04 -1.18
N LEU A 31 7.60 -0.04 -0.96
CA LEU A 31 8.59 -0.20 -2.03
C LEU A 31 8.53 -1.58 -2.69
N ALA A 32 8.34 -2.66 -1.93
CA ALA A 32 8.17 -4.00 -2.48
C ALA A 32 6.93 -4.10 -3.39
N LEU A 33 5.82 -3.47 -3.00
CA LEU A 33 4.65 -3.40 -3.87
C LEU A 33 4.90 -2.54 -5.12
N TYR A 34 5.57 -1.40 -4.98
CA TYR A 34 5.94 -0.54 -6.11
C TYR A 34 6.73 -1.34 -7.17
N HIS A 35 7.76 -2.08 -6.74
CA HIS A 35 8.54 -2.98 -7.60
C HIS A 35 7.69 -4.08 -8.23
N THR A 36 6.78 -4.67 -7.46
CA THR A 36 5.83 -5.67 -7.96
C THR A 36 4.97 -5.10 -9.09
N LEU A 37 4.47 -3.87 -8.96
CA LEU A 37 3.65 -3.23 -9.99
C LEU A 37 4.45 -2.91 -11.25
N LYS A 38 5.69 -2.42 -11.11
CA LYS A 38 6.59 -2.20 -12.25
C LYS A 38 6.89 -3.50 -12.99
N ARG A 39 7.19 -4.57 -12.25
CA ARG A 39 7.38 -5.93 -12.82
C ARG A 39 6.13 -6.43 -13.56
N LEU A 40 4.94 -6.05 -13.09
CA LEU A 40 3.66 -6.32 -13.74
C LEU A 40 3.25 -5.26 -14.78
N CYS A 41 4.22 -4.47 -15.26
CA CYS A 41 4.10 -3.50 -16.35
C CYS A 41 3.21 -2.28 -16.09
N VAL A 42 2.90 -1.95 -14.82
CA VAL A 42 2.24 -0.68 -14.48
C VAL A 42 3.30 0.43 -14.59
N PRO A 43 3.07 1.47 -15.42
CA PRO A 43 4.05 2.54 -15.61
C PRO A 43 4.11 3.46 -14.39
N ASP A 44 5.27 4.08 -14.13
CA ASP A 44 5.46 5.02 -13.01
C ASP A 44 4.45 6.17 -13.02
N SER A 45 4.05 6.65 -14.20
CA SER A 45 3.02 7.69 -14.34
C SER A 45 1.65 7.30 -13.80
N HIS A 46 1.42 6.02 -13.51
CA HIS A 46 0.18 5.48 -12.95
C HIS A 46 0.31 5.05 -11.49
N ILE A 47 1.48 5.22 -10.88
CA ILE A 47 1.74 4.84 -9.49
C ILE A 47 2.04 6.12 -8.71
N ILE A 48 1.24 6.39 -7.68
CA ILE A 48 1.56 7.40 -6.66
C ILE A 48 2.17 6.68 -5.46
N LEU A 49 3.43 7.01 -5.14
CA LEU A 49 4.15 6.47 -3.98
C LEU A 49 4.32 7.54 -2.90
N MET A 50 3.81 7.24 -1.71
CA MET A 50 3.89 8.11 -0.53
C MET A 50 4.72 7.41 0.56
N LEU A 51 5.84 8.02 0.97
CA LEU A 51 6.72 7.50 2.01
C LEU A 51 6.89 8.52 3.15
N ALA A 52 6.33 8.21 4.32
CA ALA A 52 6.41 9.07 5.51
C ALA A 52 7.81 9.14 6.14
N ASP A 53 8.67 8.15 5.90
CA ASP A 53 10.08 8.13 6.33
C ASP A 53 11.02 7.95 5.15
N ASP A 54 12.20 8.58 5.20
CA ASP A 54 13.31 8.30 4.30
C ASP A 54 14.23 7.25 4.94
N ALA A 55 13.76 6.00 4.92
CA ALA A 55 14.50 4.86 5.46
C ALA A 55 15.83 4.65 4.72
N ALA A 56 15.87 4.94 3.41
CA ALA A 56 17.03 4.74 2.56
C ALA A 56 18.23 5.58 3.01
N CYS A 57 18.00 6.84 3.39
CA CYS A 57 19.07 7.76 3.79
C CYS A 57 19.29 7.85 5.31
N ASN A 58 18.56 7.07 6.11
CA ASN A 58 18.58 7.17 7.57
C ASN A 58 19.97 6.87 8.18
N SER A 59 20.47 7.77 9.04
CA SER A 59 21.77 7.62 9.72
C SER A 59 22.06 6.28 10.42
N ARG A 60 21.01 5.53 10.80
CA ARG A 60 21.13 4.22 11.43
C ARG A 60 21.40 3.08 10.44
N SER A 61 21.14 3.28 9.15
CA SER A 61 21.42 2.28 8.14
C SER A 61 22.93 2.19 7.86
N PRO A 62 23.54 0.98 7.94
CA PRO A 62 24.94 0.75 7.64
C PRO A 62 25.24 0.82 6.13
N GLN A 63 24.23 0.59 5.29
CA GLN A 63 24.31 0.66 3.84
C GLN A 63 23.31 1.72 3.35
N ARG A 64 23.84 2.80 2.76
CA ARG A 64 23.03 3.92 2.28
C ARG A 64 23.52 4.40 0.92
N PRO A 65 22.60 4.77 0.02
CA PRO A 65 21.14 4.64 0.14
C PRO A 65 20.67 3.21 -0.14
N SER A 66 19.93 2.57 0.80
CA SER A 66 19.40 1.21 0.59
C SER A 66 18.17 0.92 1.48
N VAL A 67 17.24 0.12 0.97
CA VAL A 67 16.13 -0.46 1.75
C VAL A 67 15.96 -1.93 1.40
N PHE A 68 15.94 -2.82 2.39
CA PHE A 68 15.89 -4.27 2.19
C PHE A 68 14.55 -4.81 2.67
N TYR A 69 13.97 -5.76 1.93
CA TYR A 69 12.74 -6.45 2.33
C TYR A 69 13.02 -7.78 3.07
N HIS A 70 14.27 -8.22 3.12
CA HIS A 70 14.70 -9.47 3.74
C HIS A 70 16.07 -9.32 4.44
N PRO A 71 16.35 -9.98 5.59
CA PRO A 71 17.59 -9.81 6.36
C PRO A 71 18.87 -10.32 5.70
N ASN A 72 18.78 -10.92 4.52
CA ASN A 72 19.94 -11.38 3.75
C ASN A 72 20.53 -10.27 2.86
N HIS A 73 19.84 -9.13 2.78
CA HIS A 73 20.22 -7.96 1.97
C HIS A 73 20.51 -8.28 0.51
N MET A 74 19.88 -9.33 -0.05
CA MET A 74 20.12 -9.75 -1.44
C MET A 74 19.42 -8.86 -2.47
N LEU A 75 18.34 -8.19 -2.08
CA LEU A 75 17.59 -7.28 -2.94
C LEU A 75 17.47 -5.91 -2.25
N ASP A 76 18.15 -4.93 -2.82
CA ASP A 76 17.93 -3.53 -2.48
C ASP A 76 16.68 -3.04 -3.23
N LEU A 77 15.74 -2.49 -2.49
CA LEU A 77 14.52 -1.89 -2.99
C LEU A 77 14.74 -0.44 -3.43
N ILE A 78 15.93 0.13 -3.25
CA ILE A 78 16.30 1.45 -3.75
C ILE A 78 17.09 1.30 -5.05
N GLU A 79 16.37 1.32 -6.17
CA GLU A 79 16.92 1.34 -7.53
C GLU A 79 16.95 2.79 -8.08
N ASP A 80 17.72 3.02 -9.14
CA ASP A 80 17.97 4.37 -9.70
C ASP A 80 16.71 5.10 -10.20
N ASP A 81 15.59 4.41 -10.42
CA ASP A 81 14.43 4.94 -11.14
C ASP A 81 13.17 5.13 -10.28
N ILE A 82 13.25 4.95 -8.96
CA ILE A 82 12.09 5.04 -8.07
C ILE A 82 11.55 6.47 -8.00
N GLN A 83 10.26 6.60 -8.27
CA GLN A 83 9.52 7.86 -8.16
C GLN A 83 8.76 7.90 -6.83
N VAL A 84 9.22 8.73 -5.90
CA VAL A 84 8.49 9.02 -4.65
C VAL A 84 7.79 10.38 -4.79
N ASP A 85 6.46 10.37 -4.85
CA ASP A 85 5.65 11.55 -5.13
C ASP A 85 5.39 12.40 -3.88
N TYR A 86 5.17 11.75 -2.74
CA TYR A 86 4.96 12.41 -1.45
C TYR A 86 5.98 11.87 -0.44
N ARG A 87 6.76 12.77 0.16
CA ARG A 87 7.87 12.44 1.06
C ARG A 87 7.69 13.10 2.41
N GLY A 88 7.95 12.36 3.49
CA GLY A 88 7.98 12.92 4.85
C GLY A 88 6.69 13.64 5.21
N ASN A 89 6.80 14.94 5.52
CA ASN A 89 5.66 15.77 5.92
C ASN A 89 4.59 15.93 4.84
N ASP A 90 4.89 15.67 3.56
CA ASP A 90 3.88 15.71 2.49
C ASP A 90 2.92 14.49 2.57
N VAL A 91 3.23 13.46 3.36
CA VAL A 91 2.38 12.28 3.55
C VAL A 91 1.33 12.57 4.63
N THR A 92 0.25 13.23 4.23
CA THR A 92 -0.86 13.62 5.10
C THR A 92 -2.14 12.88 4.73
N VAL A 93 -3.12 12.86 5.64
CA VAL A 93 -4.46 12.33 5.33
C VAL A 93 -5.08 13.13 4.19
N ALA A 94 -4.92 14.46 4.19
CA ALA A 94 -5.41 15.34 3.15
C ALA A 94 -4.83 14.97 1.78
N SER A 95 -3.49 14.87 1.67
CA SER A 95 -2.84 14.51 0.41
C SER A 95 -3.28 13.15 -0.12
N PHE A 96 -3.42 12.15 0.75
CA PHE A 96 -3.91 10.82 0.37
C PHE A 96 -5.35 10.86 -0.17
N LEU A 97 -6.27 11.53 0.52
CA LEU A 97 -7.66 11.68 0.09
C LEU A 97 -7.81 12.52 -1.19
N GLU A 98 -7.00 13.57 -1.34
CA GLU A 98 -6.97 14.39 -2.55
C GLU A 98 -6.53 13.56 -3.76
N VAL A 99 -5.51 12.70 -3.62
CA VAL A 99 -5.07 11.80 -4.70
C VAL A 99 -6.22 10.87 -5.11
N LEU A 100 -6.88 10.22 -4.16
CA LEU A 100 -7.99 9.30 -4.45
C LEU A 100 -9.13 10.03 -5.18
N THR A 101 -9.58 11.16 -4.64
CA THR A 101 -10.72 11.91 -5.17
C THR A 101 -10.39 12.71 -6.43
N GLY A 102 -9.10 12.98 -6.68
CA GLY A 102 -8.61 13.90 -7.71
C GLY A 102 -8.92 15.37 -7.43
N LYS A 103 -9.38 15.72 -6.22
CA LYS A 103 -9.74 17.09 -5.81
C LYS A 103 -8.52 17.84 -5.29
N HIS A 104 -7.60 18.16 -6.20
CA HIS A 104 -6.38 18.88 -5.87
C HIS A 104 -6.51 20.39 -6.07
N SER A 105 -5.78 21.16 -5.26
CA SER A 105 -5.46 22.55 -5.59
C SER A 105 -4.81 22.65 -6.99
N PRO A 106 -5.09 23.71 -7.78
CA PRO A 106 -4.44 23.94 -9.07
C PRO A 106 -2.91 23.94 -9.01
N ALA A 107 -2.31 24.26 -7.86
CA ALA A 107 -0.86 24.29 -7.67
C ALA A 107 -0.19 22.90 -7.59
N VAL A 108 -0.95 21.84 -7.29
CA VAL A 108 -0.37 20.48 -7.17
C VAL A 108 0.10 20.00 -8.56
N PRO A 109 1.35 19.60 -8.76
CA PRO A 109 1.82 19.14 -10.08
C PRO A 109 1.04 17.94 -10.61
N ARG A 110 0.94 17.79 -11.94
CA ARG A 110 0.26 16.65 -12.57
C ARG A 110 0.85 15.30 -12.16
N SER A 111 2.17 15.24 -11.95
CA SER A 111 2.87 14.02 -11.53
C SER A 111 2.41 13.49 -10.16
N LYS A 112 1.88 14.35 -9.29
CA LYS A 112 1.40 13.97 -7.96
C LYS A 112 -0.09 13.59 -7.93
N ARG A 113 -0.69 13.26 -9.07
CA ARG A 113 -2.13 13.02 -9.23
C ARG A 113 -2.40 11.76 -10.04
N ILE A 114 -3.51 11.08 -9.77
CA ILE A 114 -4.02 10.00 -10.62
C ILE A 114 -5.16 10.49 -11.52
N PHE A 115 -5.32 9.87 -12.70
CA PHE A 115 -6.37 10.21 -13.67
C PHE A 115 -7.17 8.98 -14.14
N PRO A 116 -7.69 8.14 -13.22
CA PRO A 116 -8.54 7.03 -13.61
C PRO A 116 -9.93 7.50 -14.08
N ASP A 117 -10.54 6.70 -14.92
CA ASP A 117 -11.88 6.84 -15.49
C ASP A 117 -12.75 5.61 -15.21
N ASP A 118 -13.93 5.50 -15.84
CA ASP A 118 -14.87 4.40 -15.63
C ASP A 118 -14.41 3.06 -16.23
N GLY A 119 -13.33 3.05 -17.02
CA GLY A 119 -12.66 1.83 -17.50
C GLY A 119 -11.47 1.40 -16.64
N SER A 120 -10.99 2.28 -15.75
CA SER A 120 -9.75 2.09 -15.00
C SER A 120 -9.91 1.21 -13.76
N ASN A 121 -8.93 0.37 -13.46
CA ASN A 121 -8.87 -0.37 -12.18
C ASN A 121 -7.90 0.34 -11.22
N VAL A 122 -8.31 0.61 -9.99
CA VAL A 122 -7.49 1.33 -9.00
C VAL A 122 -7.06 0.39 -7.88
N LEU A 123 -5.76 0.28 -7.66
CA LEU A 123 -5.18 -0.37 -6.48
C LEU A 123 -4.85 0.70 -5.43
N VAL A 124 -5.34 0.53 -4.22
CA VAL A 124 -4.96 1.34 -3.07
C VAL A 124 -4.28 0.41 -2.07
N PHE A 125 -3.03 0.70 -1.74
CA PHE A 125 -2.28 -0.01 -0.71
C PHE A 125 -1.82 0.97 0.36
N ALA A 126 -2.13 0.67 1.62
CA ALA A 126 -1.65 1.47 2.73
C ALA A 126 -1.08 0.56 3.83
N THR A 127 0.07 0.94 4.38
CA THR A 127 0.75 0.19 5.44
C THR A 127 1.25 1.15 6.51
N GLY A 128 1.02 0.78 7.76
CA GLY A 128 1.34 1.63 8.90
C GLY A 128 0.71 1.16 10.19
N HIS A 129 0.73 2.04 11.21
CA HIS A 129 0.04 1.80 12.46
C HIS A 129 -1.42 2.24 12.40
N GLY A 130 -2.27 1.55 13.13
CA GLY A 130 -3.71 1.76 13.11
C GLY A 130 -4.37 1.13 14.32
N GLY A 131 -5.68 1.23 14.35
CA GLY A 131 -6.54 0.67 15.38
C GLY A 131 -7.97 0.58 14.87
N GLU A 132 -8.91 0.46 15.81
CA GLU A 132 -10.33 0.37 15.45
C GLU A 132 -10.77 1.64 14.70
N ASP A 133 -11.24 1.46 13.47
CA ASP A 133 -11.74 2.50 12.57
C ASP A 133 -10.72 3.57 12.12
N PHE A 134 -9.41 3.38 12.32
CA PHE A 134 -8.40 4.34 11.84
C PHE A 134 -7.06 3.75 11.38
N LEU A 135 -6.42 4.48 10.45
CA LEU A 135 -5.03 4.32 10.05
C LEU A 135 -4.27 5.63 10.32
N LYS A 136 -3.18 5.55 11.06
CA LYS A 136 -2.40 6.72 11.46
C LYS A 136 -1.44 7.17 10.36
N PHE A 137 -1.37 8.48 10.13
CA PHE A 137 -0.47 9.15 9.21
C PHE A 137 0.51 10.05 9.98
N ASN A 138 1.80 9.87 9.70
CA ASN A 138 2.90 10.70 10.20
C ASN A 138 2.97 10.84 11.74
N ASP A 139 2.36 9.91 12.47
CA ASP A 139 2.16 9.97 13.94
C ASP A 139 1.52 11.29 14.42
N ARG A 140 0.67 11.89 13.57
CA ARG A 140 0.02 13.19 13.81
C ARG A 140 -1.47 13.20 13.49
N GLU A 141 -1.86 12.49 12.46
CA GLU A 141 -3.22 12.49 11.92
C GLU A 141 -3.73 11.05 11.82
N ASP A 142 -5.04 10.88 11.87
CA ASP A 142 -5.68 9.58 11.71
C ASP A 142 -6.66 9.66 10.52
N LEU A 143 -6.46 8.79 9.53
CA LEU A 143 -7.44 8.51 8.48
C LEU A 143 -8.52 7.62 9.07
N THR A 144 -9.75 8.14 9.17
CA THR A 144 -10.89 7.38 9.71
C THR A 144 -11.58 6.53 8.64
N SER A 145 -12.30 5.48 9.07
CA SER A 145 -13.13 4.65 8.20
C SER A 145 -14.19 5.47 7.44
N GLN A 146 -14.73 6.51 8.07
CA GLN A 146 -15.67 7.43 7.42
C GLN A 146 -15.01 8.26 6.30
N GLN A 147 -13.84 8.87 6.55
CA GLN A 147 -13.14 9.65 5.52
C GLN A 147 -12.75 8.79 4.31
N LEU A 148 -12.33 7.54 4.56
CA LEU A 148 -12.02 6.61 3.48
C LEU A 148 -13.27 6.23 2.67
N ALA A 149 -14.39 5.95 3.35
CA ALA A 149 -15.66 5.69 2.69
C ALA A 149 -16.13 6.89 1.85
N ASP A 150 -16.09 8.10 2.40
CA ASP A 150 -16.48 9.33 1.69
C ASP A 150 -15.63 9.58 0.43
N ALA A 151 -14.32 9.29 0.50
CA ALA A 151 -13.44 9.39 -0.66
C ALA A 151 -13.81 8.38 -1.76
N LEU A 152 -14.08 7.13 -1.38
CA LEU A 152 -14.51 6.10 -2.33
C LEU A 152 -15.89 6.40 -2.92
N ASP A 153 -16.83 6.90 -2.12
CA ASP A 153 -18.13 7.43 -2.58
C ASP A 153 -17.95 8.55 -3.59
N ASN A 154 -17.00 9.46 -3.34
CA ASN A 154 -16.69 10.53 -4.27
C ASN A 154 -16.07 10.00 -5.58
N MET A 155 -15.15 9.04 -5.50
CA MET A 155 -14.59 8.38 -6.69
C MET A 155 -15.68 7.70 -7.52
N HIS A 156 -16.61 7.01 -6.85
CA HIS A 156 -17.71 6.31 -7.49
C HIS A 156 -18.65 7.28 -8.20
N SER A 157 -19.10 8.32 -7.49
CA SER A 157 -19.99 9.36 -8.02
C SER A 157 -19.38 10.11 -9.20
N SER A 158 -18.04 10.22 -9.21
CA SER A 158 -17.28 10.88 -10.27
C SER A 158 -16.85 9.93 -11.40
N ARG A 159 -17.29 8.67 -11.38
CA ARG A 159 -16.95 7.64 -12.38
C ARG A 159 -15.44 7.49 -12.61
N ARG A 160 -14.68 7.44 -11.51
CA ARG A 160 -13.20 7.39 -11.52
C ARG A 160 -12.63 5.99 -11.37
N TYR A 161 -13.45 4.95 -11.50
CA TYR A 161 -12.98 3.57 -11.53
C TYR A 161 -14.05 2.64 -12.11
N ASN A 162 -13.60 1.55 -12.71
CA ASN A 162 -14.35 0.31 -12.94
C ASN A 162 -14.36 -0.56 -11.68
N GLN A 163 -13.19 -0.83 -11.09
CA GLN A 163 -13.01 -1.58 -9.84
C GLN A 163 -11.91 -0.98 -8.96
N VAL A 164 -12.09 -1.06 -7.63
CA VAL A 164 -11.05 -0.73 -6.64
C VAL A 164 -10.64 -1.99 -5.87
N LEU A 165 -9.34 -2.23 -5.77
CA LEU A 165 -8.75 -3.17 -4.83
C LEU A 165 -8.08 -2.36 -3.71
N LEU A 166 -8.63 -2.45 -2.50
CA LEU A 166 -8.13 -1.76 -1.31
C LEU A 166 -7.42 -2.76 -0.40
N ILE A 167 -6.13 -2.60 -0.18
CA ILE A 167 -5.32 -3.47 0.67
C ILE A 167 -4.73 -2.62 1.79
N VAL A 168 -4.97 -3.00 3.04
CA VAL A 168 -4.43 -2.26 4.19
C VAL A 168 -3.72 -3.21 5.15
N ASP A 169 -2.43 -2.95 5.38
CA ASP A 169 -1.61 -3.68 6.35
C ASP A 169 -1.40 -2.83 7.62
N THR A 170 -2.25 -3.09 8.61
CA THR A 170 -2.24 -2.43 9.92
C THR A 170 -2.99 -3.23 10.98
N CYS A 171 -2.84 -2.88 12.25
CA CYS A 171 -3.66 -3.44 13.32
C CYS A 171 -5.13 -3.08 13.12
N GLN A 172 -6.02 -4.04 13.30
CA GLN A 172 -7.47 -3.89 13.10
C GLN A 172 -7.90 -3.39 11.71
N ALA A 173 -7.10 -3.66 10.67
CA ALA A 173 -7.34 -3.23 9.29
C ALA A 173 -8.80 -3.40 8.81
N ALA A 174 -9.45 -4.53 9.11
CA ALA A 174 -10.82 -4.81 8.67
C ALA A 174 -11.85 -3.76 9.17
N SER A 175 -11.63 -3.19 10.36
CA SER A 175 -12.50 -2.14 10.91
C SER A 175 -12.49 -0.88 10.05
N LEU A 176 -11.37 -0.57 9.37
CA LEU A 176 -11.26 0.58 8.49
C LEU A 176 -12.23 0.52 7.29
N PHE A 177 -12.69 -0.68 6.93
CA PHE A 177 -13.61 -0.91 5.83
C PHE A 177 -15.08 -0.89 6.26
N SER A 178 -15.38 -0.72 7.56
CA SER A 178 -16.72 -0.87 8.15
C SER A 178 -17.79 0.04 7.51
N LYS A 179 -17.37 1.19 6.97
CA LYS A 179 -18.23 2.18 6.31
C LYS A 179 -18.20 2.11 4.79
N VAL A 180 -17.34 1.28 4.21
CA VAL A 180 -17.18 1.17 2.75
C VAL A 180 -18.32 0.31 2.18
N VAL A 181 -19.37 0.97 1.69
CA VAL A 181 -20.56 0.31 1.10
C VAL A 181 -20.72 0.55 -0.40
N VAL A 182 -19.78 1.26 -1.02
CA VAL A 182 -19.76 1.53 -2.46
C VAL A 182 -19.59 0.27 -3.30
N PRO A 183 -20.20 0.21 -4.50
CA PRO A 183 -20.07 -0.93 -5.38
C PRO A 183 -18.65 -1.01 -5.99
N ASN A 184 -18.31 -2.22 -6.42
CA ASN A 184 -17.05 -2.54 -7.11
C ASN A 184 -15.77 -2.22 -6.33
N VAL A 185 -15.86 -2.16 -5.01
CA VAL A 185 -14.70 -2.10 -4.10
C VAL A 185 -14.50 -3.46 -3.44
N PHE A 186 -13.27 -3.96 -3.50
CA PHE A 186 -12.83 -5.18 -2.85
C PHE A 186 -11.73 -4.85 -1.85
N SER A 187 -11.97 -5.13 -0.57
CA SER A 187 -11.03 -4.82 0.50
C SER A 187 -10.32 -6.08 1.00
N ILE A 188 -9.06 -5.96 1.38
CA ILE A 188 -8.25 -6.99 2.04
C ILE A 188 -7.51 -6.32 3.20
N GLY A 189 -7.75 -6.80 4.42
CA GLY A 189 -7.03 -6.34 5.61
C GLY A 189 -6.01 -7.37 6.08
N SER A 190 -4.95 -6.93 6.75
CA SER A 190 -3.98 -7.80 7.43
C SER A 190 -4.51 -8.43 8.72
N SER A 191 -5.56 -7.86 9.32
CA SER A 191 -6.10 -8.30 10.62
C SER A 191 -7.55 -7.87 10.81
N LYS A 192 -8.31 -8.65 11.59
CA LYS A 192 -9.69 -8.34 11.99
C LYS A 192 -9.78 -7.23 13.05
N ALA A 193 -10.98 -6.68 13.23
CA ALA A 193 -11.30 -5.87 14.42
C ALA A 193 -10.94 -6.64 15.71
N GLY A 194 -10.26 -5.97 16.64
CA GLY A 194 -9.72 -6.58 17.86
C GLY A 194 -8.41 -7.37 17.70
N GLU A 195 -7.87 -7.55 16.49
CA GLU A 195 -6.60 -8.24 16.25
C GLU A 195 -5.46 -7.26 15.92
N SER A 196 -4.23 -7.61 16.33
CA SER A 196 -3.01 -6.91 15.89
C SER A 196 -2.52 -7.47 14.55
N SER A 197 -1.77 -6.65 13.79
CA SER A 197 -0.87 -7.15 12.74
C SER A 197 0.54 -7.33 13.30
N TYR A 198 1.37 -8.11 12.62
CA TYR A 198 2.68 -8.51 13.14
C TYR A 198 3.79 -8.26 12.13
N SER A 199 4.90 -7.72 12.63
CA SER A 199 6.14 -7.64 11.87
C SER A 199 6.72 -9.03 11.59
N HIS A 200 7.58 -9.13 10.58
CA HIS A 200 8.33 -10.33 10.24
C HIS A 200 9.81 -9.99 9.98
N PHE A 201 10.65 -11.02 10.02
CA PHE A 201 12.09 -10.91 9.76
C PHE A 201 12.81 -9.77 10.52
N PRO A 202 13.14 -9.97 11.81
CA PRO A 202 14.05 -9.07 12.51
C PRO A 202 15.43 -9.10 11.84
N ASP A 203 15.99 -7.92 11.59
CA ASP A 203 17.33 -7.75 11.05
C ASP A 203 18.28 -7.25 12.13
N MET A 204 19.33 -8.02 12.40
CA MET A 204 20.29 -7.71 13.47
C MET A 204 21.23 -6.56 13.11
N GLN A 205 21.49 -6.31 11.83
CA GLN A 205 22.35 -5.20 11.38
C GLN A 205 21.58 -3.88 11.43
N LEU A 206 20.31 -3.89 11.04
CA LEU A 206 19.43 -2.72 11.04
C LEU A 206 18.79 -2.46 12.42
N GLY A 207 18.71 -3.48 13.27
CA GLY A 207 18.10 -3.42 14.60
C GLY A 207 16.58 -3.28 14.58
N VAL A 208 15.93 -3.61 13.48
CA VAL A 208 14.48 -3.46 13.23
C VAL A 208 13.96 -4.63 12.41
N ALA A 209 12.65 -4.84 12.40
CA ALA A 209 12.01 -5.74 11.45
C ALA A 209 11.91 -5.07 10.07
N VAL A 210 12.15 -5.84 9.01
CA VAL A 210 12.26 -5.31 7.64
C VAL A 210 10.99 -5.45 6.79
N VAL A 211 10.02 -6.22 7.23
CA VAL A 211 8.75 -6.43 6.51
C VAL A 211 7.63 -6.74 7.51
N ASP A 212 6.37 -6.48 7.15
CA ASP A 212 5.23 -7.02 7.90
C ASP A 212 4.85 -8.41 7.40
N ARG A 213 4.31 -9.24 8.30
CA ARG A 213 4.06 -10.65 7.98
C ARG A 213 3.00 -10.83 6.90
N PHE A 214 1.92 -10.06 6.96
CA PHE A 214 0.91 -10.05 5.90
C PHE A 214 1.53 -9.61 4.57
N SER A 215 2.23 -8.48 4.55
CA SER A 215 2.92 -7.98 3.37
C SER A 215 3.90 -8.99 2.78
N PHE A 216 4.70 -9.68 3.61
CA PHE A 216 5.61 -10.73 3.16
C PHE A 216 4.88 -11.83 2.38
N PHE A 217 3.81 -12.40 2.94
CA PHE A 217 3.06 -13.46 2.27
C PHE A 217 2.25 -12.96 1.07
N LEU A 218 1.79 -11.71 1.10
CA LEU A 218 1.21 -11.05 -0.07
C LEU A 218 2.23 -11.00 -1.21
N PHE A 219 3.46 -10.57 -0.95
CA PHE A 219 4.49 -10.47 -1.98
C PHE A 219 4.96 -11.84 -2.47
N GLU A 220 5.08 -12.85 -1.60
CA GLU A 220 5.34 -14.25 -2.01
C GLU A 220 4.28 -14.78 -2.99
N PHE A 221 3.01 -14.38 -2.82
CA PHE A 221 1.98 -14.67 -3.81
C PHE A 221 2.17 -13.86 -5.10
N LEU A 222 2.41 -12.56 -4.99
CA LEU A 222 2.54 -11.68 -6.15
C LEU A 222 3.79 -11.99 -7.00
N GLU A 223 4.87 -12.52 -6.43
CA GLU A 223 6.05 -13.00 -7.18
C GLU A 223 5.73 -14.15 -8.14
N ARG A 224 4.68 -14.92 -7.85
CA ARG A 224 4.17 -15.97 -8.76
C ARG A 224 3.24 -15.42 -9.83
N VAL A 225 2.82 -14.16 -9.73
CA VAL A 225 1.98 -13.49 -10.73
C VAL A 225 2.86 -12.97 -11.86
N GLN A 226 2.45 -13.29 -13.08
CA GLN A 226 3.04 -12.79 -14.32
C GLN A 226 1.92 -12.13 -15.13
N PRO A 227 2.21 -11.22 -16.08
CA PRO A 227 1.17 -10.54 -16.87
C PRO A 227 0.15 -11.49 -17.52
N ALA A 228 0.60 -12.66 -18.00
CA ALA A 228 -0.26 -13.69 -18.61
C ALA A 228 -0.91 -14.67 -17.60
N SER A 229 -0.77 -14.42 -16.29
CA SER A 229 -1.23 -15.34 -15.25
C SER A 229 -2.75 -15.44 -15.20
N ARG A 230 -3.25 -16.62 -14.83
CA ARG A 230 -4.67 -16.89 -14.56
C ARG A 230 -5.01 -16.84 -13.07
N LEU A 231 -4.07 -16.39 -12.24
CA LEU A 231 -4.32 -16.19 -10.81
C LEU A 231 -5.38 -15.10 -10.59
N THR A 232 -6.15 -15.26 -9.52
CA THR A 232 -7.31 -14.41 -9.20
C THR A 232 -7.21 -13.96 -7.75
N LEU A 233 -7.99 -12.95 -7.37
CA LEU A 233 -8.10 -12.55 -5.96
C LEU A 233 -8.58 -13.70 -5.06
N GLN A 234 -9.39 -14.64 -5.58
CA GLN A 234 -9.79 -15.81 -4.80
C GLN A 234 -8.60 -16.73 -4.51
N HIS A 235 -7.68 -16.88 -5.47
CA HIS A 235 -6.45 -17.64 -5.24
C HIS A 235 -5.56 -16.94 -4.20
N LEU A 236 -5.44 -15.61 -4.26
CA LEU A 236 -4.70 -14.83 -3.25
C LEU A 236 -5.30 -15.04 -1.84
N LEU A 237 -6.62 -14.88 -1.70
CA LEU A 237 -7.27 -15.07 -0.40
C LEU A 237 -7.13 -16.51 0.13
N ASN A 238 -7.22 -17.50 -0.75
CA ASN A 238 -7.04 -18.89 -0.37
C ASN A 238 -5.60 -19.15 0.09
N ASP A 239 -4.61 -18.57 -0.58
CA ASP A 239 -3.19 -18.68 -0.21
C ASP A 239 -2.95 -18.03 1.16
N LEU A 240 -3.33 -16.76 1.34
CA LEU A 240 -3.17 -16.01 2.59
C LEU A 240 -3.80 -16.71 3.81
N ARG A 241 -4.96 -17.37 3.64
CA ARG A 241 -5.62 -18.14 4.71
C ARG A 241 -4.83 -19.36 5.18
N GLN A 242 -3.92 -19.88 4.35
CA GLN A 242 -3.06 -21.01 4.72
C GLN A 242 -1.74 -20.55 5.34
N GLN A 243 -1.43 -19.25 5.29
CA GLN A 243 -0.16 -18.72 5.79
C GLN A 243 -0.21 -18.46 7.30
N PRO A 244 0.93 -18.58 8.01
CA PRO A 244 1.03 -18.35 9.45
C PRO A 244 1.05 -16.86 9.80
N LEU A 245 0.01 -16.12 9.43
CA LEU A 245 -0.10 -14.66 9.61
C LEU A 245 -0.11 -14.23 11.09
N SER A 246 -0.51 -15.12 12.02
CA SER A 246 -0.83 -14.79 13.42
C SER A 246 -1.99 -13.80 13.61
N SER A 247 -2.64 -13.40 12.52
CA SER A 247 -3.86 -12.62 12.42
C SER A 247 -4.76 -13.23 11.33
N THR A 248 -6.02 -12.85 11.27
CA THR A 248 -6.89 -13.23 10.16
C THR A 248 -6.86 -12.15 9.09
N GLY A 249 -6.29 -12.46 7.92
CA GLY A 249 -6.46 -11.63 6.74
C GLY A 249 -7.84 -11.86 6.12
N ASP A 250 -8.71 -10.86 6.12
CA ASP A 250 -10.09 -11.00 5.68
C ASP A 250 -10.61 -9.82 4.84
N ARG A 251 -11.88 -9.96 4.44
CA ARG A 251 -12.75 -9.00 3.78
C ARG A 251 -14.04 -8.92 4.58
#